data_AF-A0A822H1D0-F1
#
_entry.id   AF-A0A822H1D0-F1
#
_cell.length_a   1.000
_cell.length_b   1.000
_cell.length_c   1.000
_cell.angle_alpha   90.00
_cell.angle_beta   90.00
_cell.angle_gamma   90.00
#
_symmetry.space_group_name_H-M   'P 1'
#
loop_
_entity.id
_entity.type
_entity.pdbx_description
1 polymer ?
#
loop_
_entity_poly.entity_id
_entity_poly.type
_entity_poly.pdbx_seq_one_letter_code
_entity_poly.pdbx_strand_id
1 'polypeptide(L)'
;MLRVKSNSTTRDQKYVALKSVSIVSKIRSFGADVNITQLFRNDENVPIEAVYCFPIEENAAVYSFVAKIDDREIHAQLKEKIQAQQEYTQALRQGHGA
;
A
#
# COMPACT_ATOMS: atom_id res chain seq x y z
N MET A 1 7.03 -0.95 -2.21
CA MET A 1 7.93 -1.61 -1.22
C MET A 1 7.24 -1.72 0.12
N LEU A 2 7.33 -2.87 0.79
CA LEU A 2 6.68 -3.15 2.07
C LEU A 2 7.72 -3.13 3.20
N ARG A 3 7.52 -2.27 4.19
CA ARG A 3 8.44 -2.03 5.31
C ARG A 3 7.80 -2.47 6.62
N VAL A 4 8.59 -2.99 7.54
CA VAL A 4 8.12 -3.20 8.93
C VAL A 4 8.01 -1.85 9.62
N LYS A 5 6.90 -1.58 10.31
CA LYS A 5 6.72 -0.39 11.14
C LYS A 5 7.50 -0.60 12.44
N SER A 6 8.48 0.25 12.71
CA SER A 6 9.22 0.25 13.99
C SER A 6 8.86 1.50 14.79
N ASN A 7 8.65 1.33 16.10
CA ASN A 7 8.40 2.43 17.04
C ASN A 7 9.69 3.05 17.61
N SER A 8 10.87 2.57 17.21
CA SER A 8 12.16 3.14 17.64
C SER A 8 12.81 3.99 16.53
N THR A 9 13.40 5.13 16.91
CA THR A 9 14.16 6.07 16.05
C THR A 9 15.47 5.48 15.51
N THR A 10 15.55 4.16 15.33
CA THR A 10 16.75 3.44 14.92
C THR A 10 16.81 3.33 13.39
N ARG A 11 18.00 3.56 12.81
CA ARG A 11 18.27 3.56 11.35
C ARG A 11 18.13 2.19 10.65
N ASP A 12 17.78 1.11 11.35
CA ASP A 12 17.61 -0.22 10.74
C ASP A 12 16.20 -0.41 10.19
N GLN A 13 16.03 0.03 8.95
CA GLN A 13 14.79 -0.15 8.22
C GLN A 13 14.66 -1.58 7.70
N LYS A 14 13.84 -2.39 8.37
CA LYS A 14 13.58 -3.79 7.98
C LYS A 14 12.49 -3.85 6.90
N TYR A 15 12.72 -4.65 5.86
CA TYR A 15 11.80 -4.86 4.74
C TYR A 15 11.16 -6.24 4.79
N VAL A 16 9.94 -6.35 4.29
CA VAL A 16 9.28 -7.64 4.09
C VAL A 16 9.71 -8.23 2.75
N ALA A 17 9.99 -9.53 2.73
CA ALA A 17 10.49 -10.21 1.54
C ALA A 17 9.46 -10.17 0.40
N LEU A 18 9.86 -9.60 -0.73
CA LEU A 18 9.11 -9.63 -1.99
C LEU A 18 9.37 -10.97 -2.68
N LYS A 19 8.33 -11.77 -2.87
CA LYS A 19 8.42 -13.12 -3.45
C LYS A 19 8.22 -13.12 -4.95
N SER A 20 7.33 -12.26 -5.45
CA SER A 20 7.12 -12.10 -6.89
C SER A 20 6.56 -10.73 -7.23
N VAL A 21 6.82 -10.33 -8.48
CA VAL A 21 6.22 -9.14 -9.10
C VAL A 21 5.69 -9.58 -10.46
N SER A 22 4.44 -9.22 -10.74
CA SER A 22 3.83 -9.33 -12.06
C SER A 22 3.42 -7.93 -12.51
N ILE A 23 3.73 -7.60 -13.76
CA ILE A 23 3.39 -6.31 -14.36
C ILE A 23 2.64 -6.60 -15.66
N VAL A 24 1.42 -6.08 -15.75
CA VAL A 24 0.61 -6.14 -16.97
C VAL A 24 0.30 -4.71 -17.38
N SER A 25 0.74 -4.33 -18.57
CA SER A 25 0.52 -2.99 -19.12
C SER A 25 -0.32 -3.06 -20.39
N LYS A 26 -1.21 -2.08 -20.56
CA LYS A 26 -1.96 -1.85 -21.80
C LYS A 26 -1.72 -0.41 -22.25
N ILE A 27 -1.14 -0.25 -23.43
CA ILE A 27 -0.93 1.06 -24.04
C ILE A 27 -2.24 1.48 -24.73
N ARG A 28 -2.72 2.69 -24.43
CA ARG A 28 -3.91 3.31 -25.02
C ARG A 28 -3.56 4.69 -25.54
N SER A 29 -3.41 4.81 -26.86
CA SER A 29 -3.03 6.06 -27.53
C SER A 29 -1.81 6.73 -26.88
N PHE A 30 -2.00 7.74 -26.03
CA PHE A 30 -0.95 8.50 -25.36
C PHE A 30 -0.76 8.15 -23.88
N GLY A 31 -1.48 7.17 -23.35
CA GLY A 31 -1.39 6.73 -21.95
C GLY A 31 -1.18 5.21 -21.81
N ALA A 32 -0.90 4.75 -20.59
CA ALA A 32 -0.75 3.34 -20.28
C ALA A 32 -1.53 2.96 -19.00
N ASP A 33 -2.32 1.90 -19.09
CA ASP A 33 -2.92 1.24 -17.93
C ASP A 33 -1.93 0.19 -17.40
N VAL A 34 -1.33 0.45 -16.25
CA VAL A 34 -0.34 -0.44 -15.64
C VAL A 34 -0.93 -1.11 -14.39
N ASN A 35 -1.02 -2.43 -14.42
CA ASN A 35 -1.40 -3.26 -13.27
C ASN A 35 -0.14 -3.92 -12.71
N ILE A 36 0.15 -3.65 -11.44
CA ILE A 36 1.29 -4.23 -10.72
C ILE A 36 0.75 -5.12 -9.59
N THR A 37 1.14 -6.38 -9.59
CA THR A 37 0.85 -7.32 -8.50
C THR A 37 2.15 -7.67 -7.79
N GLN A 38 2.25 -7.37 -6.50
CA GLN A 38 3.42 -7.67 -5.68
C GLN A 38 3.02 -8.65 -4.57
N LEU A 39 3.69 -9.79 -4.50
CA LEU A 39 3.48 -10.79 -3.45
C LEU A 39 4.55 -10.65 -2.37
N PHE A 40 4.13 -10.31 -1.15
CA PHE A 40 5.01 -10.28 0.01
C PHE A 40 4.70 -11.44 0.95
N ARG A 41 5.72 -11.92 1.68
CA ARG A 41 5.55 -12.92 2.73
C ARG A 41 6.31 -12.51 3.97
N ASN A 42 5.65 -12.55 5.11
CA ASN A 42 6.30 -12.50 6.41
C ASN A 42 6.92 -13.89 6.68
N ASP A 43 8.25 -13.96 6.69
CA ASP A 43 8.98 -15.19 7.02
C ASP A 43 9.38 -15.25 8.52
N GLU A 44 9.01 -14.24 9.31
CA GLU A 44 9.26 -14.20 10.74
C GLU A 44 8.25 -15.07 11.50
N ASN A 45 8.65 -15.55 12.68
CA ASN A 45 7.78 -16.36 13.55
C ASN A 45 6.77 -15.52 14.36
N VAL A 46 6.73 -14.20 14.14
CA VAL A 46 5.85 -13.27 14.86
C VAL A 46 5.06 -12.41 13.88
N PRO A 47 3.82 -12.00 14.24
CA PRO A 47 3.08 -11.00 13.47
C PRO A 47 3.87 -9.68 13.37
N ILE A 48 3.80 -9.03 12.21
CA ILE A 48 4.46 -7.76 11.95
C ILE A 48 3.42 -6.69 11.58
N GLU A 49 3.68 -5.46 12.00
CA GLU A 49 3.00 -4.29 11.45
C GLU A 49 3.81 -3.76 10.27
N ALA A 50 3.17 -3.45 9.15
CA ALA A 50 3.86 -3.08 7.92
C ALA A 50 3.24 -1.88 7.21
N VAL A 51 4.09 -1.08 6.55
CA VAL A 51 3.71 0.08 5.75
C VAL A 51 4.11 -0.17 4.31
N TYR A 52 3.13 -0.11 3.41
CA TYR A 52 3.35 -0.19 1.97
C TYR A 52 3.56 1.22 1.40
N CYS A 53 4.71 1.44 0.75
CA CYS A 53 5.03 2.66 0.04
C CYS A 53 5.18 2.36 -1.46
N PHE A 54 4.34 2.94 -2.30
CA PHE A 54 4.47 2.84 -3.75
C PHE A 54 5.11 4.11 -4.31
N PRO A 55 6.26 4.02 -5.02
CA PRO A 55 6.80 5.17 -5.73
C PRO A 55 5.92 5.43 -6.95
N ILE A 56 5.39 6.64 -7.06
CA ILE A 56 4.64 7.08 -8.23
C ILE A 56 5.51 8.09 -9.00
N GLU A 57 5.54 7.95 -10.32
CA GLU A 57 6.17 8.94 -11.19
C GLU A 57 5.27 10.18 -11.29
N GLU A 58 5.87 11.34 -11.58
CA GLU A 58 5.16 12.64 -11.64
C GLU A 58 4.00 12.64 -12.65
N ASN A 59 4.12 11.88 -13.75
CA ASN A 59 3.11 11.78 -14.80
C ASN A 59 2.17 10.57 -14.64
N ALA A 60 2.17 9.92 -13.48
CA ALA A 60 1.33 8.76 -13.21
C ALA A 60 0.35 9.03 -12.05
N ALA A 61 -0.80 8.35 -12.08
CA ALA A 61 -1.78 8.38 -11.01
C ALA A 61 -2.20 6.95 -10.63
N VAL A 62 -2.18 6.63 -9.33
CA VAL A 62 -2.81 5.40 -8.82
C VAL A 62 -4.29 5.67 -8.76
N TYR A 63 -5.09 4.91 -9.51
CA TYR A 63 -6.55 5.01 -9.51
C TYR A 63 -7.26 3.81 -8.87
N SER A 64 -6.51 2.74 -8.56
CA SER A 64 -7.03 1.55 -7.88
C SER A 64 -5.92 0.92 -7.05
N PHE A 65 -6.27 0.49 -5.83
CA PHE A 65 -5.38 -0.28 -4.97
C PHE A 65 -6.18 -1.31 -4.19
N VAL A 66 -5.67 -2.55 -4.19
CA VAL A 66 -6.24 -3.68 -3.47
C VAL A 66 -5.12 -4.39 -2.74
N ALA A 67 -5.29 -4.63 -1.44
CA ALA A 67 -4.42 -5.49 -0.66
C ALA A 67 -5.18 -6.76 -0.25
N LYS A 68 -4.60 -7.92 -0.53
CA LYS A 68 -5.11 -9.23 -0.09
C LYS A 68 -4.18 -9.77 0.99
N ILE A 69 -4.73 -10.05 2.16
CA ILE A 69 -4.00 -10.55 3.34
C ILE A 69 -4.79 -11.75 3.85
N ASP A 70 -4.28 -12.95 3.64
CA ASP A 70 -4.99 -14.20 3.87
C ASP A 70 -6.40 -14.15 3.22
N ASP A 71 -7.46 -14.32 4.01
CA ASP A 71 -8.85 -14.28 3.53
C ASP A 71 -9.45 -12.87 3.48
N ARG A 72 -8.67 -11.82 3.77
CA ARG A 72 -9.13 -10.43 3.81
C ARG A 72 -8.73 -9.68 2.55
N GLU A 73 -9.70 -9.00 1.94
CA GLU A 73 -9.46 -8.08 0.82
C GLU A 73 -9.78 -6.64 1.24
N ILE A 74 -8.78 -5.77 1.11
CA ILE A 74 -8.87 -4.36 1.45
C ILE A 74 -8.86 -3.57 0.14
N HIS A 75 -10.00 -2.98 -0.21
CA HIS A 75 -10.11 -2.08 -1.36
C HIS A 75 -9.88 -0.64 -0.91
N ALA A 76 -8.93 0.05 -1.53
CA ALA A 76 -8.74 1.46 -1.28
C ALA A 76 -9.92 2.27 -1.83
N GLN A 77 -10.47 3.14 -1.00
CA GLN A 77 -11.40 4.15 -1.45
C GLN A 77 -10.62 5.42 -1.77
N LEU A 78 -10.46 5.71 -3.06
CA LEU A 78 -9.80 6.94 -3.49
C LEU A 78 -10.77 8.11 -3.36
N LYS A 79 -10.33 9.15 -2.67
CA LYS A 79 -11.06 10.41 -2.48
C LYS A 79 -10.12 11.58 -2.74
N GLU A 80 -10.72 12.75 -2.94
CA GLU A 80 -9.97 14.00 -2.96
C GLU A 80 -9.18 14.14 -1.64
N LYS A 81 -7.98 14.71 -1.70
CA LYS A 81 -6.99 14.70 -0.62
C LYS A 81 -7.53 15.32 0.68
N ILE A 82 -8.18 16.47 0.59
CA ILE A 82 -8.72 17.17 1.77
C ILE A 82 -9.86 16.34 2.38
N GLN A 83 -10.74 15.80 1.55
CA GLN A 83 -11.83 14.93 2.01
C GLN A 83 -11.29 13.67 2.71
N ALA A 84 -10.33 12.98 2.09
CA ALA A 84 -9.71 11.79 2.66
C ALA A 84 -9.08 12.07 4.04
N GLN A 85 -8.40 13.21 4.17
CA GLN A 85 -7.74 13.60 5.42
C GLN A 85 -8.75 13.90 6.54
N GLN A 86 -9.85 14.58 6.21
CA GLN A 86 -10.91 14.92 7.17
C GLN A 86 -11.60 13.66 7.69
N GLU A 87 -12.01 12.78 6.80
CA GLU A 87 -12.70 11.54 7.16
C GLU A 87 -11.81 10.60 7.98
N TYR A 88 -10.53 10.46 7.60
CA TYR A 88 -9.57 9.67 8.38
C TYR A 88 -9.40 10.22 9.80
N THR A 89 -9.24 11.54 9.94
CA THR A 89 -9.10 12.19 11.25
C THR A 89 -10.36 12.00 12.10
N GLN A 90 -11.53 12.04 11.47
CA GLN A 90 -12.81 11.78 12.14
C GLN A 90 -12.93 10.31 12.59
N ALA A 91 -12.54 9.36 11.73
CA ALA A 91 -12.54 7.94 12.06
C ALA A 91 -11.61 7.63 13.24
N LEU A 92 -10.42 8.23 13.27
CA LEU A 92 -9.49 8.13 14.40
C LEU A 92 -10.11 8.64 15.71
N ARG A 93 -10.81 9.78 15.67
CA ARG A 93 -11.51 10.33 16.86
C ARG A 93 -12.62 9.41 17.36
N GLN A 94 -13.20 8.60 16.49
CA GLN A 94 -14.26 7.65 16.80
C GLN A 94 -13.72 6.26 17.20
N GLY A 95 -12.41 6.09 17.35
CA GLY A 95 -11.79 4.83 17.76
C GLY A 95 -11.63 3.80 16.63
N HIS A 96 -11.97 4.16 15.39
CA HIS A 96 -11.78 3.32 14.21
C HIS A 96 -10.39 3.59 13.62
N GLY A 97 -9.35 3.13 14.33
CA GLY A 97 -8.00 3.07 13.79
C GLY A 97 -7.89 1.98 12.72
N ALA A 98 -7.20 2.27 11.63
CA ALA A 98 -6.83 1.30 10.59
C ALA A 98 -5.65 0.42 11.05
#